data_AF-X1QPL0-F1
#
_entry.id   AF-X1QPL0-F1
#
_cell.length_a   1.000
_cell.length_b   1.000
_cell.length_c   1.000
_cell.angle_alpha   90.00
_cell.angle_beta   90.00
_cell.angle_gamma   90.00
#
_symmetry.space_group_name_H-M   'P 1'
#
loop_
_entity.id
_entity.type
_entity.pdbx_description
1 polymer ?
#
loop_
_entity_poly.entity_id
_entity_poly.type
_entity_poly.pdbx_seq_one_letter_code
_entity_poly.pdbx_strand_id
1 'polypeptide(L)'
;HKGPITRHLIYAIVRRALEKAGIKGPKLGPHRLRHAFGKNFLVQGGDLRSLQEIMGHADIETTQKYATLNLTDIVKKHQKFSPLKAAHAAAQESFFDTSELVREAEAIVKGEEVNE
;
A
#
# COMPACT_ATOMS: atom_id res chain seq x y z
N HIS A 1 -34.97 25.54 -22.36
CA HIS A 1 -34.24 24.57 -21.50
C HIS A 1 -32.88 24.25 -22.11
N LYS A 2 -31.77 24.51 -21.41
CA LYS A 2 -30.43 24.14 -21.88
C LYS A 2 -30.27 22.62 -21.72
N GLY A 3 -29.92 21.92 -22.80
CA GLY A 3 -29.69 20.49 -22.79
C GLY A 3 -28.57 20.06 -21.83
N PRO A 4 -28.35 18.75 -21.65
CA PRO A 4 -27.34 18.22 -20.75
C PRO A 4 -25.95 18.77 -21.05
N ILE A 5 -25.14 18.93 -20.00
CA ILE A 5 -23.77 19.43 -20.12
C ILE A 5 -22.97 18.47 -21.00
N THR A 6 -22.31 19.02 -22.02
CA THR A 6 -21.49 18.21 -22.93
C THR A 6 -20.16 17.83 -22.28
N ARG A 7 -19.62 16.67 -22.68
CA ARG A 7 -18.28 16.22 -22.27
C ARG A 7 -17.19 17.27 -22.54
N HIS A 8 -17.28 17.95 -23.68
CA HIS A 8 -16.34 19.00 -24.08
C HIS A 8 -16.37 20.18 -23.09
N LEU A 9 -17.57 20.58 -22.63
CA LEU A 9 -17.71 21.64 -21.65
C LEU A 9 -17.11 21.26 -20.30
N ILE A 10 -17.37 20.03 -19.81
CA ILE A 10 -16.71 19.52 -18.58
C ILE A 10 -15.19 19.55 -18.72
N TYR A 11 -14.67 19.10 -19.86
CA TYR A 11 -13.22 19.11 -20.11
C TYR A 11 -12.65 20.53 -20.04
N ALA A 12 -13.30 21.49 -20.69
CA ALA A 12 -12.89 22.89 -20.69
C ALA A 12 -12.93 23.51 -19.29
N ILE A 13 -13.98 23.23 -18.50
CA ILE A 13 -14.12 23.70 -17.12
C ILE A 13 -12.98 23.16 -16.26
N VAL A 14 -12.75 21.84 -16.29
CA VAL A 14 -11.70 21.21 -15.47
C VAL A 14 -10.32 21.72 -15.89
N ARG A 15 -10.05 21.83 -17.19
CA ARG A 15 -8.78 22.35 -17.69
C ARG A 15 -8.50 23.77 -17.17
N ARG A 16 -9.47 24.68 -17.28
CA ARG A 16 -9.34 26.06 -16.78
C ARG A 16 -9.11 26.09 -15.27
N ALA A 17 -9.79 25.24 -14.50
CA ALA A 17 -9.60 25.14 -13.07
C ALA A 17 -8.16 24.70 -12.71
N LEU A 18 -7.63 23.69 -13.41
CA LEU A 18 -6.25 23.23 -13.24
C LEU A 18 -5.23 24.32 -13.60
N GLU A 19 -5.45 25.04 -14.69
CA GLU A 19 -4.59 26.16 -15.12
C GLU A 19 -4.60 27.30 -14.09
N LYS A 20 -5.78 27.66 -13.56
CA LYS A 20 -5.91 28.67 -12.50
C LYS A 20 -5.22 28.25 -11.20
N ALA A 21 -5.20 26.95 -10.90
CA ALA A 21 -4.47 26.38 -9.77
C ALA A 21 -2.94 26.29 -10.01
N GLY A 22 -2.44 26.77 -11.15
CA GLY A 22 -1.00 26.72 -11.49
C GLY A 22 -0.50 25.32 -11.87
N ILE A 23 -1.40 24.35 -12.08
CA ILE A 23 -1.03 22.98 -12.42
C ILE A 23 -0.68 22.92 -13.91
N LYS A 24 0.59 22.61 -14.19
CA LYS A 24 1.13 22.50 -15.56
C LYS A 24 1.39 21.04 -15.94
N GLY A 25 1.56 20.78 -17.23
CA GLY A 25 2.00 19.47 -17.77
C GLY A 25 1.03 18.85 -18.78
N PRO A 26 1.37 17.67 -19.32
CA PRO A 26 0.58 17.03 -20.36
C PRO A 26 -0.81 16.61 -19.83
N LYS A 27 -1.79 16.55 -20.74
CA LYS A 27 -3.13 15.99 -20.49
C LYS A 27 -3.90 16.67 -19.33
N LEU A 28 -3.94 18.00 -19.30
CA LEU A 28 -4.73 18.79 -18.35
C LEU A 28 -6.24 18.59 -18.61
N GLY A 29 -6.88 17.76 -17.79
CA GLY A 29 -8.31 17.49 -17.88
C GLY A 29 -8.80 16.46 -16.86
N PRO A 30 -10.07 16.04 -16.95
CA PRO A 30 -10.73 15.18 -15.95
C PRO A 30 -9.98 13.87 -15.66
N HIS A 31 -9.39 13.25 -16.69
CA HIS A 31 -8.64 12.01 -16.51
C HIS A 31 -7.41 12.16 -15.63
N ARG A 32 -6.75 13.33 -15.63
CA ARG A 32 -5.58 13.58 -14.76
C ARG A 32 -5.98 13.66 -13.29
N LEU A 33 -7.11 14.31 -13.00
CA LEU A 33 -7.68 14.35 -11.65
C LEU A 33 -8.08 12.96 -11.16
N ARG A 34 -8.79 12.21 -12.01
CA ARG A 34 -9.15 10.82 -11.71
C ARG A 34 -7.92 9.97 -11.40
N HIS A 35 -6.84 10.18 -12.15
CA HIS A 35 -5.60 9.45 -11.95
C HIS A 35 -4.89 9.80 -10.64
N ALA A 36 -4.80 11.09 -10.34
CA ALA A 36 -4.24 11.56 -9.09
C ALA A 36 -5.03 11.03 -7.88
N PHE A 37 -6.37 11.06 -7.96
CA PHE A 37 -7.24 10.51 -6.92
C PHE A 37 -6.98 9.02 -6.69
N GLY A 38 -7.09 8.18 -7.72
CA GLY A 38 -6.95 6.73 -7.57
C GLY A 38 -5.57 6.33 -7.05
N LYS A 39 -4.51 6.97 -7.54
CA LYS A 39 -3.14 6.76 -7.02
C LYS A 39 -3.04 7.17 -5.55
N ASN A 40 -3.47 8.38 -5.21
CA ASN A 40 -3.31 8.94 -3.86
C ASN A 40 -4.11 8.15 -2.82
N PHE A 41 -5.31 7.67 -3.17
CA PHE A 41 -6.12 6.83 -2.30
C PHE A 41 -5.40 5.53 -1.90
N LEU A 42 -4.79 4.83 -2.86
CA LEU A 42 -4.03 3.60 -2.59
C LEU A 42 -2.74 3.85 -1.80
N VAL A 43 -2.04 4.95 -2.11
CA VAL A 43 -0.84 5.39 -1.35
C VAL A 43 -1.21 5.57 0.13
N GLN A 44 -2.33 6.22 0.41
CA GLN A 44 -2.79 6.50 1.77
C GLN A 44 -3.31 5.27 2.54
N GLY A 45 -3.30 4.08 1.94
CA GLY A 45 -3.74 2.85 2.63
C GLY A 45 -5.12 2.37 2.25
N GLY A 46 -5.83 3.07 1.37
CA GLY A 46 -7.11 2.61 0.85
C GLY A 46 -6.99 1.31 0.07
N ASP A 47 -8.02 0.48 0.13
CA ASP A 47 -8.09 -0.79 -0.58
C ASP A 47 -8.70 -0.66 -1.98
N LEU A 48 -8.43 -1.65 -2.84
CA LEU A 48 -8.86 -1.63 -4.24
C LEU A 48 -10.38 -1.73 -4.41
N ARG A 49 -11.08 -2.40 -3.49
CA ARG A 49 -12.53 -2.60 -3.59
C ARG A 49 -13.27 -1.33 -3.25
N SER A 50 -12.90 -0.67 -2.15
CA SER A 50 -13.42 0.65 -1.80
C SER A 50 -13.14 1.66 -2.91
N LEU A 51 -11.94 1.64 -3.51
CA LEU A 51 -11.64 2.52 -4.63
C LEU A 51 -12.55 2.25 -5.84
N GLN A 52 -12.80 0.98 -6.17
CA GLN A 52 -13.69 0.61 -7.27
C GLN A 52 -15.10 1.18 -7.07
N GLU A 53 -15.64 1.04 -5.86
CA GLU A 53 -16.99 1.52 -5.49
C GLU A 53 -17.07 3.04 -5.55
N ILE A 54 -16.10 3.76 -4.98
CA ILE A 54 -16.05 5.23 -5.02
C ILE A 54 -15.98 5.76 -6.46
N MET A 55 -15.27 5.06 -7.34
CA MET A 55 -15.11 5.47 -8.73
C MET A 55 -16.26 5.00 -9.63
N GLY A 56 -17.15 4.14 -9.13
CA GLY A 56 -18.27 3.58 -9.87
C GLY A 56 -17.83 2.71 -11.06
N HIS A 57 -16.70 2.00 -10.94
CA HIS A 57 -16.23 1.13 -12.02
C HIS A 57 -16.96 -0.21 -11.97
N ALA A 58 -17.64 -0.55 -13.06
CA ALA A 58 -18.33 -1.83 -13.21
C ALA A 58 -17.38 -3.04 -13.13
N ASP A 59 -16.14 -2.86 -13.62
CA ASP A 59 -15.09 -3.88 -13.58
C ASP A 59 -13.90 -3.40 -12.74
N ILE A 60 -13.36 -4.33 -11.93
CA ILE A 60 -12.16 -4.13 -11.13
C ILE A 60 -10.92 -3.90 -12.01
N GLU A 61 -10.88 -4.42 -13.24
CA GLU A 61 -9.75 -4.26 -14.17
C GLU A 61 -9.42 -2.77 -14.43
N THR A 62 -10.45 -1.91 -14.50
CA THR A 62 -10.28 -0.46 -14.67
C THR A 62 -9.63 0.19 -13.44
N THR A 63 -9.85 -0.38 -12.25
CA THR A 63 -9.29 0.09 -10.98
C THR A 63 -7.88 -0.47 -10.73
N GLN A 64 -7.58 -1.68 -11.20
CA GLN A 64 -6.26 -2.31 -11.08
C GLN A 64 -5.13 -1.48 -11.71
N LYS A 65 -5.45 -0.69 -12.75
CA LYS A 65 -4.51 0.27 -13.35
C LYS A 65 -3.91 1.28 -12.36
N TYR A 66 -4.58 1.56 -11.23
CA TYR A 66 -4.01 2.41 -10.18
C TYR A 66 -3.07 1.65 -9.24
N ALA A 67 -3.25 0.34 -9.08
CA ALA A 67 -2.43 -0.51 -8.21
C ALA A 67 -1.05 -0.77 -8.81
N THR A 68 -0.99 -1.03 -10.12
CA THR A 68 0.27 -1.31 -10.84
C THR A 68 1.25 -0.14 -10.81
N LEU A 69 0.75 1.08 -10.60
CA LEU A 69 1.56 2.29 -10.45
C LEU A 69 2.22 2.43 -9.08
N ASN A 70 2.00 1.47 -8.17
CA ASN A 70 2.52 1.52 -6.82
C ASN A 70 3.06 0.18 -6.30
N LEU A 71 3.73 -0.58 -7.17
CA LEU A 71 4.34 -1.88 -6.80
C LEU A 71 5.27 -1.76 -5.60
N THR A 72 6.02 -0.66 -5.47
CA THR A 72 6.95 -0.43 -4.35
C THR A 72 6.23 -0.33 -3.00
N ASP A 73 5.10 0.38 -2.90
CA ASP A 73 4.36 0.47 -1.64
C ASP A 73 3.63 -0.84 -1.34
N ILE A 74 3.16 -1.57 -2.37
CA ILE A 74 2.56 -2.90 -2.20
C ILE A 74 3.59 -3.87 -1.60
N VAL A 75 4.81 -3.91 -2.14
CA VAL A 75 5.90 -4.73 -1.62
C VAL A 75 6.24 -4.34 -0.19
N LYS A 76 6.34 -3.04 0.12
CA LYS A 76 6.60 -2.56 1.49
C LYS A 76 5.49 -2.97 2.47
N LYS A 77 4.22 -2.80 2.09
CA LYS A 77 3.08 -3.20 2.92
C LYS A 77 3.05 -4.71 3.11
N HIS A 78 3.28 -5.50 2.05
CA HIS A 78 3.39 -6.95 2.14
C HIS A 78 4.50 -7.37 3.10
N GLN A 79 5.71 -6.81 2.97
CA GLN A 79 6.81 -7.10 3.91
C GLN A 79 6.48 -6.73 5.35
N LYS A 80 5.72 -5.65 5.57
CA LYS A 80 5.34 -5.20 6.91
C LYS A 80 4.28 -6.08 7.57
N PHE A 81 3.26 -6.49 6.81
CA PHE A 81 2.07 -7.18 7.32
C PHE A 81 1.99 -8.67 6.92
N SER A 82 3.06 -9.23 6.33
CA SER A 82 3.08 -10.65 5.97
C SER A 82 2.95 -11.52 7.23
N PRO A 83 2.01 -12.49 7.25
CA PRO A 83 1.92 -13.47 8.32
C PRO A 83 3.23 -14.24 8.53
N LEU A 84 4.01 -14.42 7.46
CA LEU A 84 5.33 -15.07 7.53
C LEU A 84 6.32 -14.29 8.40
N LYS A 85 6.19 -12.96 8.52
CA LYS A 85 7.04 -12.18 9.42
C LYS A 85 6.72 -12.47 10.89
N ALA A 86 5.44 -12.56 11.22
CA ALA A 86 5.00 -12.93 12.57
C ALA A 86 5.38 -14.38 12.88
N ALA A 87 5.19 -15.30 11.93
CA ALA A 87 5.60 -16.70 12.06
C ALA A 87 7.12 -16.85 12.17
N HIS A 88 7.90 -16.06 11.43
CA HIS A 88 9.36 -16.06 11.54
C HIS A 88 9.83 -15.51 12.88
N ALA A 89 9.23 -14.43 13.38
CA ALA A 89 9.54 -13.91 14.72
C ALA A 89 9.18 -14.94 15.82
N ALA A 90 7.99 -15.53 15.75
CA ALA A 90 7.56 -16.56 16.69
C ALA A 90 8.45 -17.81 16.63
N ALA A 91 8.87 -18.23 15.43
CA ALA A 91 9.81 -19.33 15.26
C ALA A 91 11.21 -18.99 15.79
N GLN A 92 11.70 -17.76 15.60
CA GLN A 92 13.00 -17.36 16.16
C GLN A 92 12.97 -17.30 17.69
N GLU A 93 11.88 -16.86 18.30
CA GLU A 93 11.72 -16.88 19.76
C GLU A 93 11.50 -18.29 20.32
N SER A 94 10.83 -19.20 19.58
CA SER A 94 10.59 -20.56 20.05
C SER A 94 11.79 -21.51 19.87
N PHE A 95 12.74 -21.19 19.00
CA PHE A 95 13.88 -22.07 18.69
C PHE A 95 15.15 -21.77 19.49
N PHE A 96 15.26 -20.60 20.13
CA PHE A 96 16.44 -20.26 20.94
C PHE A 96 16.00 -19.66 22.27
N ASP A 97 15.76 -20.52 23.27
CA ASP A 97 15.99 -20.12 24.66
C ASP A 97 17.49 -19.91 24.84
N THR A 98 17.94 -18.76 24.34
CA THR A 98 19.35 -18.36 24.35
C THR A 98 19.82 -18.19 25.80
N SER A 99 18.89 -17.97 26.74
CA SER A 99 19.20 -17.87 28.15
C SER A 99 19.57 -19.23 28.76
N GLU A 100 18.86 -20.30 28.39
CA GLU A 100 19.11 -21.65 28.88
C GLU A 100 20.41 -22.21 28.28
N LEU A 101 20.63 -22.07 26.97
CA LEU A 101 21.87 -22.50 26.30
C LEU A 101 23.11 -21.75 26.78
N VAL A 102 23.01 -20.43 27.01
CA VAL A 102 24.12 -19.64 27.56
C VAL A 102 24.40 -20.06 29.00
N ARG A 103 23.36 -20.32 29.81
CA ARG A 103 23.53 -20.77 31.19
C ARG A 103 24.14 -22.17 31.29
N GLU A 104 23.74 -23.08 30.41
CA GLU A 104 24.27 -24.44 30.31
C GLU A 104 25.74 -24.42 29.84
N ALA A 105 26.06 -23.60 28.82
CA ALA A 105 27.43 -23.40 28.37
C ALA A 105 28.31 -22.75 29.46
N GLU A 106 27.79 -21.79 30.22
CA GLU A 106 28.48 -21.17 31.35
C GLU A 106 28.73 -22.15 32.51
N ALA A 107 27.77 -23.03 32.81
CA ALA A 107 27.92 -24.07 33.84
C ALA A 107 29.00 -25.10 33.47
N ILE A 108 29.02 -25.52 32.20
CA ILE A 108 30.05 -26.43 31.66
C ILE A 108 31.45 -25.79 31.73
N VAL A 109 31.57 -24.50 31.37
CA VAL A 109 32.85 -23.76 31.44
C VAL A 109 33.32 -23.56 32.89
N LYS A 110 32.39 -23.42 33.84
CA LYS A 110 32.70 -23.31 35.28
C LYS A 110 32.96 -24.65 35.98
N GLY A 111 32.70 -25.79 35.32
CA GLY A 111 32.98 -27.12 35.87
C GLY A 111 32.02 -27.55 36.97
N GLU A 112 30.80 -27.02 37.00
CA GLU A 112 29.76 -27.46 37.92
C GLU A 112 29.02 -28.66 37.30
N GLU A 113 29.00 -29.82 37.98
CA GLU A 113 28.29 -31.01 37.51
C GLU A 113 26.78 -30.75 37.45
N VAL A 114 26.22 -30.85 36.26
CA VAL A 114 24.77 -30.80 36.02
C VAL A 114 24.22 -32.19 36.34
N ASN A 115 23.60 -32.35 37.51
CA ASN A 115 22.91 -33.58 37.89
C ASN A 115 21.56 -33.68 37.17
N GLU A 116 21.26 -34.90 36.69
CA GLU A 116 20.05 -35.38 35.98
C GLU A 116 18.71 -34.89 36.54
#